data_AF-A0A6M4JAS2-F1
#
_entry.id   AF-A0A6M4JAS2-F1
#
_cell.length_a   1.000
_cell.length_b   1.000
_cell.length_c   1.000
_cell.angle_alpha   90.00
_cell.angle_beta   90.00
_cell.angle_gamma   90.00
#
_symmetry.space_group_name_H-M   'P 1'
#
loop_
_entity.id
_entity.type
_entity.pdbx_description
1 polymer ?
#
loop_
_entity_poly.entity_id
_entity_poly.type
_entity_poly.pdbx_seq_one_letter_code
_entity_poly.pdbx_strand_id
1 'polypeptide(L)'
;MLYEITEQEYLENVQGKHEKPYVLVFHAIWCPPCRNFKFSLEELAENDGVDVYRVDVDANKQLSQEFAVRNLPTWFVFNKNEVVEQVTGYHTYEELANIVKKYL
;
A
#
# COMPACT_ATOMS: atom_id res chain seq x y z
N MET A 1 5.01 -5.28 -8.72
CA MET A 1 3.98 -6.37 -8.71
C MET A 1 3.00 -6.13 -7.55
N LEU A 2 1.78 -6.70 -7.59
CA LEU A 2 0.80 -6.56 -6.49
C LEU A 2 0.68 -7.85 -5.67
N TYR A 3 0.74 -7.70 -4.35
CA TYR A 3 0.70 -8.80 -3.38
C TYR A 3 -0.37 -8.56 -2.32
N GLU A 4 -1.14 -9.59 -1.99
CA GLU A 4 -1.91 -9.63 -0.74
C GLU A 4 -1.02 -10.31 0.31
N ILE A 5 -0.81 -9.66 1.45
CA ILE A 5 0.07 -10.16 2.51
C ILE A 5 -0.58 -10.06 3.89
N THR A 6 -0.14 -10.95 4.77
CA THR A 6 -0.43 -10.93 6.19
C THR A 6 0.55 -10.04 6.95
N GLU A 7 0.23 -9.77 8.21
CA GLU A 7 1.13 -9.11 9.16
C GLU A 7 2.46 -9.87 9.29
N GLN A 8 2.40 -11.20 9.43
CA GLN A 8 3.61 -12.02 9.55
C GLN A 8 4.50 -11.87 8.31
N GLU A 9 3.92 -11.94 7.11
CA GLU A 9 4.68 -11.77 5.86
C GLU A 9 5.25 -10.35 5.72
N TYR A 10 4.53 -9.32 6.17
CA TYR A 10 5.05 -7.94 6.17
C TYR A 10 6.30 -7.84 7.04
N LEU A 11 6.22 -8.31 8.30
CA LEU A 11 7.33 -8.26 9.26
C LEU A 11 8.52 -9.11 8.82
N GLU A 12 8.25 -10.31 8.29
CA GLU A 12 9.29 -11.26 7.92
C GLU A 12 9.93 -10.93 6.58
N ASN A 13 9.20 -10.40 5.59
CA ASN A 13 9.69 -10.35 4.21
C ASN A 13 9.74 -8.95 3.60
N VAL A 14 9.01 -7.98 4.15
CA VAL A 14 8.89 -6.64 3.55
C VAL A 14 9.61 -5.57 4.38
N GLN A 15 9.31 -5.50 5.67
CA GLN A 15 9.80 -4.44 6.54
C GLN A 15 11.32 -4.46 6.66
N GLY A 16 11.98 -3.35 6.28
CA GLY A 16 13.43 -3.21 6.38
C GLY A 16 14.23 -4.01 5.35
N LYS A 17 13.56 -4.65 4.39
CA LYS A 17 14.18 -5.59 3.43
C LYS A 17 14.07 -5.13 1.98
N HIS A 18 13.41 -4.01 1.71
CA HIS A 18 13.28 -3.48 0.36
C HIS A 18 14.36 -2.44 0.05
N GLU A 19 15.06 -2.63 -1.07
CA GLU A 19 16.03 -1.65 -1.60
C GLU A 19 15.36 -0.58 -2.48
N LYS A 20 14.25 -0.95 -3.14
CA LYS A 20 13.47 -0.06 -4.01
C LYS A 20 12.24 0.50 -3.28
N PRO A 21 11.73 1.67 -3.70
CA PRO A 21 10.47 2.17 -3.18
C PRO A 21 9.32 1.21 -3.41
N TYR A 22 8.40 1.13 -2.45
CA TYR A 22 7.21 0.29 -2.52
C TYR A 22 6.01 0.98 -1.87
N VAL A 23 4.82 0.47 -2.15
CA VAL A 23 3.55 0.97 -1.60
C VAL A 23 2.95 -0.08 -0.69
N LEU A 24 2.53 0.30 0.52
CA LEU A 24 1.75 -0.53 1.43
C LEU A 24 0.34 0.04 1.53
N VAL A 25 -0.69 -0.79 1.35
CA VAL A 25 -2.10 -0.38 1.31
C VAL A 25 -2.90 -1.19 2.32
N PHE A 26 -3.56 -0.50 3.23
CA PHE A 26 -4.55 -1.08 4.13
C PHE A 26 -5.95 -0.97 3.50
N HIS A 27 -6.64 -2.10 3.41
CA HIS A 27 -7.94 -2.23 2.77
C HIS A 27 -8.88 -3.17 3.55
N ALA A 28 -10.13 -3.27 3.09
CA ALA A 28 -11.08 -4.26 3.58
C ALA A 28 -12.02 -4.72 2.45
N ILE A 29 -12.54 -5.93 2.54
CA ILE A 29 -13.46 -6.50 1.52
C ILE A 29 -14.77 -5.69 1.43
N TRP A 30 -15.28 -5.26 2.58
CA TRP A 30 -16.52 -4.50 2.69
C TRP A 30 -16.38 -3.03 2.27
N CYS A 31 -15.17 -2.55 1.96
CA CYS A 31 -14.88 -1.18 1.56
C CYS A 31 -15.03 -0.99 0.04
N PRO A 32 -16.10 -0.34 -0.47
CA PRO A 32 -16.27 -0.13 -1.90
C PRO A 32 -15.14 0.69 -2.57
N PRO A 33 -14.63 1.80 -2.01
CA PRO A 33 -13.54 2.55 -2.65
C PRO A 33 -12.24 1.74 -2.70
N CYS A 34 -12.02 0.81 -1.78
CA CYS A 34 -10.88 -0.10 -1.80
C CYS A 34 -10.90 -1.03 -3.03
N ARG A 35 -12.08 -1.51 -3.42
CA ARG A 35 -12.22 -2.35 -4.63
C ARG A 35 -11.87 -1.59 -5.89
N ASN A 36 -12.27 -0.33 -6.01
CA ASN A 36 -11.90 0.51 -7.14
C ASN A 36 -10.40 0.85 -7.13
N PHE A 37 -9.85 1.10 -5.93
CA PHE A 37 -8.43 1.44 -5.80
C PHE A 37 -7.52 0.29 -6.22
N LYS A 38 -7.96 -0.96 -6.04
CA LYS A 38 -7.24 -2.15 -6.49
C LYS A 38 -6.84 -2.05 -7.97
N PHE A 39 -7.72 -1.60 -8.86
CA PHE A 39 -7.39 -1.49 -10.29
C PHE A 39 -6.26 -0.48 -10.54
N SER A 40 -6.31 0.68 -9.88
CA SER A 40 -5.25 1.69 -9.99
C SER A 40 -3.91 1.21 -9.41
N LEU A 41 -3.96 0.39 -8.36
CA LEU A 41 -2.78 -0.26 -7.77
C LEU A 41 -2.18 -1.34 -8.68
N GLU A 42 -3.02 -2.10 -9.37
CA GLU A 42 -2.59 -3.07 -10.40
C GLU A 42 -1.89 -2.34 -11.55
N GLU A 43 -2.48 -1.25 -12.05
CA GLU A 43 -1.87 -0.42 -13.10
C GLU A 43 -0.52 0.17 -12.67
N LEU A 44 -0.41 0.67 -11.43
CA LEU A 44 0.87 1.16 -10.89
C LEU A 44 1.94 0.04 -10.87
N ALA A 45 1.54 -1.15 -10.43
CA ALA A 45 2.46 -2.28 -10.32
C ALA A 45 2.94 -2.78 -11.69
N GLU A 46 2.07 -2.74 -12.71
CA GLU A 46 2.36 -3.18 -14.07
C GLU A 46 3.14 -2.12 -14.87
N ASN A 47 2.71 -0.86 -14.83
CA ASN A 47 3.23 0.20 -15.70
C ASN A 47 4.49 0.87 -15.14
N ASP A 48 4.57 1.09 -13.82
CA ASP A 48 5.70 1.79 -13.19
C ASP A 48 6.66 0.83 -12.48
N GLY A 49 6.35 -0.48 -12.42
CA GLY A 49 7.22 -1.49 -11.82
C GLY A 49 7.41 -1.35 -10.31
N VAL A 50 6.46 -0.69 -9.63
CA VAL A 50 6.47 -0.51 -8.18
C VAL A 50 5.85 -1.74 -7.51
N ASP A 51 6.45 -2.17 -6.40
CA ASP A 51 5.85 -3.23 -5.59
C ASP A 51 4.75 -2.66 -4.70
N VAL A 52 3.59 -3.34 -4.73
CA VAL A 52 2.39 -2.95 -3.99
C VAL A 52 2.00 -4.09 -3.08
N TYR A 53 1.98 -3.83 -1.79
CA TYR A 53 1.57 -4.76 -0.75
C TYR A 53 0.22 -4.34 -0.19
N ARG A 54 -0.72 -5.26 -0.13
CA ARG A 54 -2.07 -5.02 0.35
C ARG A 54 -2.31 -5.85 1.60
N VAL A 55 -2.85 -5.19 2.63
CA VAL A 55 -3.12 -5.75 3.94
C VAL A 55 -4.60 -5.57 4.25
N ASP A 56 -5.30 -6.68 4.50
CA ASP A 56 -6.67 -6.67 4.99
C ASP A 56 -6.67 -6.31 6.48
N VAL A 57 -7.35 -5.22 6.86
CA VAL A 57 -7.37 -4.75 8.25
C VAL A 57 -8.20 -5.62 9.21
N ASP A 58 -9.16 -6.39 8.70
CA ASP A 58 -9.98 -7.28 9.53
C ASP A 58 -9.16 -8.50 9.98
N ALA A 59 -8.29 -8.99 9.09
CA ALA A 59 -7.37 -10.09 9.36
C ALA A 59 -6.11 -9.64 10.13
N ASN A 60 -5.64 -8.41 9.91
CA ASN A 60 -4.36 -7.90 10.41
C ASN A 60 -4.55 -6.65 11.30
N LYS A 61 -5.34 -6.80 12.36
CA LYS A 61 -5.75 -5.68 13.23
C LYS A 61 -4.59 -5.02 13.96
N GLN A 62 -3.60 -5.81 14.39
CA GLN A 62 -2.46 -5.29 15.15
C GLN A 62 -1.59 -4.40 14.25
N LEU A 63 -1.19 -4.88 13.06
CA LEU A 63 -0.46 -4.07 12.09
C LEU A 63 -1.22 -2.79 11.71
N SER A 64 -2.53 -2.89 11.50
CA SER A 64 -3.38 -1.72 11.19
C SER A 64 -3.36 -0.67 12.31
N GLN A 65 -3.31 -1.10 13.57
CA GLN A 65 -3.20 -0.22 14.74
C GLN A 65 -1.81 0.41 14.84
N GLU A 66 -0.74 -0.36 14.59
CA GLU A 66 0.64 0.13 14.60
C GLU A 66 0.86 1.24 13.56
N PHE A 67 0.23 1.10 12.38
CA PHE A 67 0.22 2.11 11.33
C PHE A 67 -0.81 3.23 11.55
N ALA A 68 -1.51 3.23 12.69
CA ALA A 68 -2.55 4.19 13.05
C ALA A 68 -3.62 4.38 11.95
N VAL A 69 -4.01 3.30 11.26
CA VAL A 69 -5.00 3.33 10.18
C VAL A 69 -6.39 3.57 10.77
N ARG A 70 -7.00 4.70 10.40
CA ARG A 70 -8.34 5.10 10.88
C ARG A 70 -9.41 5.11 9.79
N ASN A 71 -8.98 5.20 8.53
CA ASN A 71 -9.86 5.31 7.37
C ASN A 71 -9.35 4.38 6.27
N LEU A 72 -10.25 3.92 5.39
CA LEU A 72 -9.90 3.03 4.30
C LEU A 72 -10.31 3.61 2.93
N PRO A 73 -9.54 3.33 1.87
CA PRO A 73 -8.18 2.78 1.94
C PRO A 73 -7.22 3.81 2.55
N THR A 74 -6.17 3.35 3.24
CA THR A 74 -5.02 4.19 3.61
C THR A 74 -3.78 3.50 3.08
N TRP A 75 -2.87 4.26 2.50
CA TRP A 75 -1.66 3.72 1.91
C TRP A 75 -0.45 4.60 2.17
N PHE A 76 0.70 3.97 2.09
CA PHE A 76 1.98 4.53 2.46
C PHE A 76 2.97 4.30 1.33
N VAL A 77 3.78 5.30 1.02
CA VAL A 77 4.96 5.14 0.18
C VAL A 77 6.17 4.95 1.08
N PHE A 78 6.91 3.89 0.84
CA PHE A 78 8.17 3.63 1.49
C PHE A 78 9.31 3.90 0.52
N ASN A 79 10.35 4.59 1.00
CA ASN A 79 11.63 4.71 0.31
C ASN A 79 12.75 4.48 1.32
N LYS A 80 13.74 3.64 0.98
CA LYS A 80 14.80 3.20 1.90
C LYS A 80 14.25 2.67 3.25
N ASN A 81 13.11 1.98 3.20
CA ASN A 81 12.39 1.42 4.35
C ASN A 81 11.84 2.45 5.36
N GLU A 82 11.78 3.73 4.99
CA GLU A 82 11.12 4.77 5.77
C GLU A 82 9.83 5.20 5.07
N VAL A 83 8.82 5.54 5.86
CA VAL A 83 7.58 6.14 5.33
C VAL A 83 7.90 7.55 4.87
N VAL A 84 7.80 7.79 3.55
CA VAL A 84 8.01 9.12 2.96
C VAL A 84 6.71 9.82 2.60
N GLU A 85 5.60 9.09 2.52
CA GLU A 85 4.28 9.64 2.26
C GLU A 85 3.19 8.75 2.89
N GLN A 86 2.13 9.39 3.38
CA GLN A 86 0.92 8.73 3.86
C GLN A 86 -0.30 9.40 3.24
N VAL A 87 -1.15 8.58 2.61
CA VAL A 87 -2.34 9.06 1.90
C VAL A 87 -3.56 8.25 2.31
N THR A 88 -4.70 8.92 2.41
CA THR A 88 -5.99 8.30 2.68
C THR A 88 -6.92 8.52 1.48
N GLY A 89 -7.71 7.51 1.17
CA GLY A 89 -8.72 7.55 0.13
C GLY A 89 -8.26 6.93 -1.19
N TYR A 90 -9.26 6.72 -2.04
CA TYR A 90 -9.08 6.27 -3.42
C TYR A 90 -8.41 7.37 -4.27
N HIS A 91 -7.56 6.96 -5.20
CA HIS A 91 -6.93 7.80 -6.22
C HIS A 91 -6.97 7.06 -7.55
N THR A 92 -7.08 7.79 -8.67
CA THR A 92 -6.90 7.18 -10.00
C THR A 92 -5.44 6.75 -10.18
N TYR A 93 -5.18 5.95 -11.22
CA TYR A 93 -3.81 5.59 -11.57
C TYR A 93 -2.93 6.84 -11.81
N GLU A 94 -3.42 7.87 -12.51
CA GLU A 94 -2.60 9.06 -12.78
C GLU A 94 -2.23 9.81 -11.50
N GLU A 95 -3.19 9.99 -10.59
CA GLU A 95 -2.98 10.65 -9.30
C GLU A 95 -1.99 9.87 -8.44
N LEU A 96 -2.21 8.55 -8.31
CA LEU A 96 -1.35 7.63 -7.57
C LEU A 96 0.08 7.65 -8.11
N ALA A 97 0.26 7.47 -9.42
CA ALA A 97 1.56 7.45 -10.06
C ALA A 97 2.30 8.78 -9.88
N ASN A 98 1.60 9.92 -9.96
CA ASN A 98 2.20 11.24 -9.73
C ASN A 98 2.69 11.43 -8.28
N ILE A 99 2.00 10.85 -7.30
CA ILE A 99 2.45 10.88 -5.90
C ILE A 99 3.70 10.00 -5.73
N VAL A 100 3.65 8.76 -6.21
CA VAL A 100 4.74 7.78 -6.05
C VAL A 100 6.01 8.24 -6.77
N LYS A 101 5.90 8.83 -7.98
CA LYS A 101 7.03 9.33 -8.79
C LYS A 101 7.88 10.40 -8.12
N LYS A 102 7.38 11.08 -7.08
CA LYS A 102 8.19 12.03 -6.29
C LYS A 102 9.30 11.34 -5.48
N TYR A 103 9.17 10.02 -5.28
CA TYR A 103 10.00 9.22 -4.40
C TYR A 103 10.73 8.07 -5.11
N LEU A 104 10.50 7.90 -6.43
CA LEU A 104 11.24 6.98 -7.29
C LEU A 104 12.55 7.64 -7.75
#